data_AF-A0A841D5A7-F1
#
_entry.id   AF-A0A841D5A7-F1
#
_cell.length_a   1.000
_cell.length_b   1.000
_cell.length_c   1.000
_cell.angle_alpha   90.00
_cell.angle_beta   90.00
_cell.angle_gamma   90.00
#
_symmetry.space_group_name_H-M   'P 1'
#
loop_
_entity.id
_entity.type
_entity.pdbx_description
1 polymer ?
#
loop_
_entity_poly.entity_id
_entity_poly.type
_entity_poly.pdbx_seq_one_letter_code
_entity_poly.pdbx_strand_id
1 'polypeptide(L)' 'MSFEVSSVDFMVDLVRQGLGVGMLPAAYAPRFSDLRIIRLRDAPTRTEYLIWDNRPSPAAAAFLDLVRVDRPDRR' A
#
# COMPACT_ATOMS: atom_id res chain seq x y z
N MET A 1 -21.11 12.02 4.48
CA MET A 1 -20.03 12.57 5.32
C MET A 1 -18.78 11.76 5.00
N SER A 2 -17.67 12.41 4.64
CA SER A 2 -16.38 11.74 4.41
C SER A 2 -15.42 12.10 5.53
N PHE A 3 -14.67 11.10 6.02
CA PHE A 3 -13.59 11.30 6.98
C PHE A 3 -12.26 11.26 6.25
N GLU A 4 -11.34 12.16 6.60
CA GLU A 4 -9.94 12.09 6.18
C GLU A 4 -9.11 11.61 7.36
N VAL A 5 -8.37 10.52 7.15
CA VAL A 5 -7.58 9.86 8.19
C VAL A 5 -6.20 9.53 7.65
N SER A 6 -5.17 9.82 8.42
CA SER A 6 -3.76 9.68 8.00
C SER A 6 -3.21 8.26 8.22
N SER A 7 -3.90 7.45 9.04
CA SER A 7 -3.48 6.09 9.40
C SER A 7 -4.48 5.06 8.90
N VAL A 8 -3.96 4.00 8.28
CA VAL A 8 -4.74 2.84 7.84
C VAL A 8 -5.40 2.16 9.03
N ASP A 9 -4.70 2.00 10.15
CA ASP A 9 -5.24 1.32 11.33
C ASP A 9 -6.44 2.07 11.91
N PHE A 10 -6.36 3.41 11.96
CA PHE A 10 -7.47 4.22 12.43
C PHE A 10 -8.67 4.16 11.47
N MET A 11 -8.44 4.14 10.15
CA MET A 11 -9.50 3.92 9.17
C MET A 11 -10.21 2.58 9.41
N VAL A 12 -9.44 1.52 9.64
CA VAL A 12 -9.96 0.17 9.91
C VAL A 12 -10.81 0.16 11.18
N ASP A 13 -10.37 0.85 12.22
CA ASP A 13 -11.14 0.95 13.47
C ASP A 13 -12.48 1.68 13.26
N LEU A 14 -12.53 2.74 12.45
CA LEU A 14 -13.80 3.38 12.09
C LEU A 14 -14.74 2.43 11.35
N VAL A 15 -14.21 1.63 10.42
CA VAL A 15 -14.99 0.60 9.69
C VAL A 15 -15.50 -0.47 10.65
N ARG A 16 -14.70 -0.91 11.62
CA ARG A 16 -15.11 -1.87 12.67
C ARG A 16 -16.27 -1.36 13.51
N GLN A 17 -16.29 -0.06 13.80
CA GLN A 17 -17.38 0.59 14.53
C GLN A 17 -18.62 0.85 13.66
N GLY A 18 -18.64 0.41 12.39
CA GLY A 18 -19.75 0.62 11.47
C GLY A 18 -19.90 2.07 11.00
N LEU A 19 -18.87 2.89 11.15
CA LEU A 19 -18.91 4.32 10.84
C LEU A 19 -18.64 4.64 9.36
N GLY A 20 -18.33 3.63 8.54
CA GLY A 20 -18.15 3.79 7.10
C GLY A 20 -17.54 2.57 6.41
N VAL A 21 -17.13 2.79 5.16
CA VAL A 21 -16.37 1.84 4.34
C VAL A 21 -15.05 2.47 3.90
N GLY A 22 -13.99 1.67 3.81
CA GLY A 22 -12.65 2.13 3.42
C GLY A 22 -12.13 1.38 2.20
N MET A 23 -11.23 2.01 1.44
CA MET A 23 -10.50 1.36 0.36
C MET A 23 -9.03 1.25 0.75
N LEU A 24 -8.49 0.04 0.65
CA LEU A 24 -7.11 -0.28 1.03
C LEU A 24 -6.39 -0.99 -0.12
N PRO A 25 -5.05 -0.90 -0.19
CA PRO A 25 -4.27 -1.72 -1.12
C PRO A 25 -4.57 -3.21 -0.90
N ALA A 26 -4.70 -3.96 -2.00
CA ALA A 26 -5.08 -5.37 -1.96
C ALA A 26 -4.10 -6.24 -1.14
N ALA A 27 -2.82 -5.86 -1.06
CA ALA A 27 -1.82 -6.54 -0.25
C ALA A 27 -2.00 -6.32 1.27
N TYR A 28 -2.72 -5.27 1.67
CA TYR A 28 -2.95 -4.93 3.08
C TYR A 28 -4.28 -5.44 3.60
N ALA A 29 -5.33 -5.44 2.78
CA ALA A 29 -6.68 -5.81 3.21
C ALA A 29 -6.75 -7.18 3.93
N PRO A 30 -6.08 -8.27 3.48
CA PRO A 30 -6.16 -9.57 4.12
C PRO A 30 -5.66 -9.63 5.57
N ARG A 31 -4.94 -8.61 6.04
CA ARG A 31 -4.48 -8.51 7.44
C ARG A 31 -5.63 -8.27 8.42
N PHE A 32 -6.80 -7.83 7.93
CA PHE A 32 -7.98 -7.52 8.74
C PHE A 32 -9.08 -8.57 8.52
N SER A 33 -8.84 -9.79 9.00
CA SER A 33 -9.71 -10.96 8.76
C SER A 33 -11.11 -10.84 9.38
N ASP A 34 -11.27 -9.94 10.35
CA ASP A 34 -12.53 -9.64 11.02
C ASP A 34 -13.45 -8.73 10.19
N LEU A 35 -12.95 -8.16 9.09
CA LEU A 35 -13.72 -7.31 8.19
C LEU A 35 -14.11 -8.03 6.90
N ARG A 36 -15.27 -7.65 6.35
CA ARG A 36 -15.69 -8.10 5.03
C ARG A 36 -14.89 -7.36 3.95
N ILE A 37 -14.08 -8.09 3.21
CA ILE A 37 -13.26 -7.54 2.11
C ILE A 37 -13.93 -7.82 0.77
N ILE A 38 -14.06 -6.78 -0.06
CA ILE A 38 -14.55 -6.88 -1.44
C ILE A 38 -13.43 -6.41 -2.37
N ARG A 39 -13.05 -7.26 -3.34
CA ARG A 39 -12.06 -6.88 -4.35
C ARG A 39 -12.70 -5.91 -5.35
N LEU A 40 -12.14 -4.70 -5.44
CA LEU A 40 -12.53 -3.73 -6.46
C LEU A 40 -11.86 -4.08 -7.80
N ARG A 41 -12.68 -4.25 -8.85
CA ARG A 41 -12.19 -4.39 -10.24
C ARG A 41 -11.90 -3.00 -10.80
N ASP A 42 -10.91 -2.92 -11.69
CA ASP A 42 -10.47 -1.66 -12.32
C ASP A 42 -10.15 -0.56 -11.29
N ALA A 43 -9.59 -0.96 -10.16
CA ALA A 43 -9.26 -0.07 -9.05
C ALA A 43 -8.09 0.86 -9.42
N PRO A 44 -8.01 2.06 -8.80
CA PRO A 44 -6.85 2.92 -8.92
C PRO A 44 -5.57 2.17 -8.57
N THR A 45 -4.56 2.30 -9.42
CA THR A 45 -3.26 1.65 -9.20
C THR A 45 -2.31 2.61 -8.51
N ARG A 46 -1.69 2.18 -7.40
CA ARG A 46 -0.62 2.93 -6.74
C ARG A 46 0.66 2.76 -7.55
N THR A 47 1.21 3.86 -8.05
CA THR A 47 2.52 3.87 -8.71
C THR A 47 3.55 4.49 -7.77
N GLU A 48 4.60 3.74 -7.48
CA GLU A 48 5.73 4.17 -6.65
C GLU A 48 6.95 4.39 -7.54
N TYR A 49 7.60 5.53 -7.36
CA TYR A 49 8.80 5.92 -8.08
C TYR A 49 9.96 6.02 -7.10
N LEU A 50 11.10 5.43 -7.48
CA LEU A 50 12.36 5.61 -6.77
C LEU A 50 13.20 6.60 -7.58
N ILE A 51 13.77 7.60 -6.89
CA ILE A 51 14.55 8.66 -7.51
C ILE A 51 15.89 8.74 -6.77
N TRP A 52 16.98 8.70 -7.51
CA TRP A 52 18.35 8.82 -6.99
C TRP A 52 19.24 9.52 -8.02
N ASP A 53 20.38 10.05 -7.58
CA ASP A 53 21.39 10.61 -8.49
C ASP A 53 22.11 9.50 -9.27
N ASN A 54 22.74 9.84 -10.40
CA ASN A 54 23.48 8.91 -11.24
C ASN A 54 24.61 8.16 -10.52
N ARG A 55 25.06 8.65 -9.35
CA ARG A 55 25.99 7.95 -8.46
C ARG A 55 25.33 7.70 -7.10
N PRO A 56 24.58 6.59 -6.93
CA PRO A 56 23.95 6.26 -5.66
C PRO A 56 25.01 6.03 -4.57
N SER A 57 24.71 6.45 -3.34
CA SER A 57 25.52 6.07 -2.18
C SER A 57 25.50 4.55 -1.98
N PRO A 58 26.45 3.96 -1.25
CA PRO A 58 26.44 2.52 -0.97
C PRO A 58 25.13 2.04 -0.36
N ALA A 59 24.53 2.82 0.55
CA ALA A 59 23.24 2.49 1.15
C ALA A 59 22.08 2.55 0.14
N ALA A 60 22.09 3.53 -0.77
CA ALA A 60 21.07 3.63 -1.82
C ALA A 60 21.19 2.46 -2.81
N ALA A 61 22.40 2.09 -3.22
CA ALA A 61 22.63 0.94 -4.10
C ALA A 61 22.12 -0.37 -3.46
N ALA A 62 22.46 -0.61 -2.19
CA ALA A 62 21.98 -1.78 -1.46
C ALA A 62 20.45 -1.82 -1.34
N PHE A 63 19.80 -0.68 -1.09
CA PHE A 63 18.34 -0.60 -1.04
C PHE A 63 17.70 -0.91 -2.41
N LEU A 64 18.27 -0.38 -3.50
CA LEU A 64 17.79 -0.64 -4.86
C LEU A 64 17.88 -2.13 -5.22
N ASP A 65 18.94 -2.82 -4.80
CA ASP A 65 19.08 -4.25 -5.04
C ASP A 65 18.03 -5.07 -4.26
N LEU A 66 17.71 -4.70 -3.02
CA LEU A 66 16.62 -5.32 -2.26
C LEU A 66 15.26 -5.16 -2.95
N VAL A 67 14.95 -3.95 -3.42
CA VAL A 67 13.67 -3.66 -4.09
C VAL A 67 13.56 -4.38 -5.44
N ARG A 68 14.67 -4.56 -6.16
CA ARG A 68 14.69 -5.33 -7.42
C ARG A 68 14.39 -6.81 -7.21
N VAL A 69 14.86 -7.41 -6.11
CA VAL A 69 14.60 -8.82 -5.81
C VAL A 69 13.12 -9.07 -5.50
N ASP A 70 12.44 -8.10 -4.88
CA ASP A 70 11.02 -8.21 -4.50
C ASP A 70 10.06 -7.96 -5.67
N ARG A 71 10.52 -7.32 -6.76
CA ARG A 71 9.78 -7.24 -8.03
C ARG A 71 10.30 -8.29 -9.02
N PRO A 72 9.56 -9.38 -9.31
CA PRO A 72 9.94 -10.24 -10.42
C PRO A 72 10.00 -9.40 -11.70
N ASP A 73 11.09 -9.60 -12.43
CA ASP A 73 11.51 -8.81 -13.59
C ASP A 73 10.35 -8.62 -14.57
N ARG A 74 9.88 -7.39 -14.72
CA ARG A 74 8.81 -7.05 -15.65
C ARG A 74 9.42 -6.89 -17.05
N ARG A 75 9.63 -8.01 -17.73
CA ARG A 75 9.83 -8.04 -19.19
C ARG A 75 8.54 -7.82 -19.95
#